data_AF-A0AAE4YYF7-F1
#
_entry.id   AF-A0AAE4YYF7-F1
#
_cell.length_a   1.000
_cell.length_b   1.000
_cell.length_c   1.000
_cell.angle_alpha   90.00
_cell.angle_beta   90.00
_cell.angle_gamma   90.00
#
_symmetry.space_group_name_H-M   'P 1'
#
loop_
_entity.id
_entity.type
_entity.pdbx_description
1 polymer ?
#
loop_
_entity_poly.entity_id
_entity_poly.type
_entity_poly.pdbx_seq_one_letter_code
_entity_poly.pdbx_strand_id
1 'polypeptide(L)'
;MAAKTTLNAKNLESLGAPRLAELLVEISMGSAAHKRRLRMELAGNHGSAEVAREVRKRLASIARARTLINWRKVKALKSDLETQRKTITETVAADDPQEAFELIWQFLALANSIFERSSDSSSSLIESFHQACEDAAAIAASTKIASNVLAEKVFKAVQDDGYGQYDNLIAAMAPALGKDGLDCLKTLFVQWSKEPKDKPAEDKREIIGWGSVGPLYEDEIADTQRDLTVRIALQEIADAQGDVDAYIAQQSEKTRKMPMIAADVANRLVSAGRAKEALEVLNGVDTTGQADRPFEWQLARVETLEALGRAEEAQSYRWTCFEQSLHGEHLKAFLKRLPDFDDLEAEEKAFAYAQAFPDVHQALAFFLNWPAPAEAAKLVMRRKAELDGNLYELMPPAAEALAEKHPLAATILLRSMIDFALDSGRSSRYKHAARHLADCASLAPHINDFGNTRPHDIYVAELKRRHGKRHGFWSLVT
;
A
#
# COMPACT_ATOMS: atom_id res chain seq x y z
N MET A 1 23.19 40.51 -8.53
CA MET A 1 23.21 40.03 -9.93
C MET A 1 24.04 38.76 -9.98
N ALA A 2 23.52 37.65 -10.53
CA ALA A 2 24.30 36.43 -10.69
C ALA A 2 25.51 36.68 -11.61
N ALA A 3 26.64 36.02 -11.35
CA ALA A 3 27.83 36.18 -12.19
C ALA A 3 27.55 35.73 -13.62
N LYS A 4 28.15 36.41 -14.61
CA LYS A 4 27.93 36.12 -16.05
C LYS A 4 28.37 34.71 -16.48
N THR A 5 29.11 34.01 -15.63
CA THR A 5 29.61 32.64 -15.85
C THR A 5 28.82 31.56 -15.09
N THR A 6 27.85 31.93 -14.25
CA THR A 6 27.02 30.97 -13.53
C THR A 6 26.10 30.21 -14.49
N LEU A 7 26.00 28.89 -14.38
CA LEU A 7 25.10 28.08 -15.20
C LEU A 7 23.63 28.38 -14.86
N ASN A 8 22.93 29.10 -15.74
CA ASN A 8 21.49 29.38 -15.65
C ASN A 8 20.93 29.73 -17.03
N ALA A 9 19.59 29.70 -17.18
CA ALA A 9 18.91 29.96 -18.45
C ALA A 9 19.30 31.29 -19.09
N LYS A 10 19.31 32.39 -18.32
CA LYS A 10 19.64 33.73 -18.80
C LYS A 10 21.07 33.84 -19.36
N ASN A 11 22.03 33.20 -18.72
CA ASN A 11 23.41 33.18 -19.21
C ASN A 11 23.56 32.26 -20.44
N LEU A 12 22.81 31.15 -20.50
CA LEU A 12 22.78 30.27 -21.68
C LEU A 12 22.17 30.97 -22.90
N GLU A 13 21.08 31.73 -22.74
CA GLU A 13 20.47 32.53 -23.82
C GLU A 13 21.47 33.48 -24.49
N SER A 14 22.44 34.02 -23.73
CA SER A 14 23.47 34.92 -24.26
C SER A 14 24.45 34.27 -25.26
N LEU A 15 24.48 32.93 -25.34
CA LEU A 15 25.28 32.18 -26.31
C LEU A 15 24.69 32.21 -27.72
N GLY A 16 23.40 32.54 -27.85
CA GLY A 16 22.67 32.56 -29.12
C GLY A 16 22.20 31.18 -29.60
N ALA A 17 21.13 31.17 -30.39
CA ALA A 17 20.47 29.95 -30.85
C ALA A 17 21.39 28.96 -31.60
N PRO A 18 22.29 29.39 -32.52
CA PRO A 18 23.17 28.44 -33.24
C PRO A 18 24.08 27.65 -32.29
N ARG A 19 24.71 28.33 -31.33
CA ARG A 19 25.63 27.69 -30.38
C ARG A 19 24.88 26.78 -29.40
N LEU A 20 23.70 27.19 -28.96
CA LEU A 20 22.85 26.34 -28.11
C LEU A 20 22.40 25.08 -28.85
N ALA A 21 22.03 25.18 -30.13
CA ALA A 21 21.64 24.02 -30.94
C ALA A 21 22.79 23.02 -31.10
N GLU A 22 24.01 23.50 -31.42
CA GLU A 22 25.21 22.65 -31.49
C GLU A 22 25.48 21.92 -30.16
N LEU A 23 25.43 22.65 -29.04
CA LEU A 23 25.65 22.08 -27.70
C LEU A 23 24.59 21.05 -27.32
N LEU A 24 23.32 21.31 -27.65
CA LEU A 24 22.23 20.35 -27.42
C LEU A 24 22.42 19.08 -28.24
N VAL A 25 22.84 19.20 -29.51
CA VAL A 25 23.17 18.04 -30.35
C VAL A 25 24.33 17.26 -29.73
N GLU A 26 25.42 17.93 -29.37
CA GLU A 26 26.61 17.33 -28.76
C GLU A 26 26.28 16.58 -27.46
N ILE A 27 25.60 17.24 -26.51
CA ILE A 27 25.21 16.65 -25.21
C ILE A 27 24.21 15.50 -25.41
N SER A 28 23.41 15.54 -26.48
CA SER A 28 22.49 14.45 -26.79
C SER A 28 23.18 13.22 -27.39
N MET A 29 24.36 13.34 -28.00
CA MET A 29 25.01 12.25 -28.73
C MET A 29 25.17 10.97 -27.92
N GLY A 30 25.54 11.09 -26.64
CA GLY A 30 25.70 9.98 -25.69
C GLY A 30 24.46 9.57 -24.90
N SER A 31 23.34 10.31 -25.02
CA SER A 31 22.12 10.03 -24.25
C SER A 31 20.91 9.88 -25.17
N ALA A 32 20.45 8.63 -25.30
CA ALA A 32 19.23 8.33 -26.05
C ALA A 32 18.00 9.06 -25.48
N ALA A 33 17.97 9.31 -24.16
CA ALA A 33 16.91 10.08 -23.51
C ALA A 33 16.91 11.55 -23.96
N HIS A 34 18.09 12.21 -23.98
CA HIS A 34 18.20 13.60 -24.44
C HIS A 34 17.84 13.73 -25.93
N LYS A 35 18.27 12.80 -26.78
CA LYS A 35 17.85 12.77 -28.20
C LYS A 35 16.35 12.69 -28.37
N ARG A 36 15.67 11.86 -27.55
CA ARG A 36 14.21 11.74 -27.58
C ARG A 36 13.54 13.04 -27.13
N ARG A 37 14.02 13.66 -26.05
CA ARG A 37 13.46 14.94 -25.58
C ARG A 37 13.56 16.02 -26.67
N LEU A 38 14.73 16.17 -27.30
CA LEU A 38 14.90 17.15 -28.38
C LEU A 38 13.98 16.88 -29.57
N ARG A 39 13.79 15.61 -29.97
CA ARG A 39 12.83 15.26 -31.03
C ARG A 39 11.40 15.60 -30.66
N MET A 40 11.00 15.40 -29.40
CA MET A 40 9.66 15.74 -28.92
C MET A 40 9.42 17.25 -28.95
N GLU A 41 10.39 18.06 -28.52
CA GLU A 41 10.31 19.53 -28.59
C GLU A 41 10.23 20.01 -30.05
N LEU A 42 10.99 19.41 -30.96
CA LEU A 42 10.91 19.71 -32.39
C LEU A 42 9.55 19.32 -32.98
N ALA A 43 9.02 18.15 -32.61
CA ALA A 43 7.69 17.70 -33.04
C ALA A 43 6.59 18.66 -32.56
N GLY A 44 6.68 19.17 -31.33
CA GLY A 44 5.74 20.17 -30.79
C GLY A 44 5.64 21.43 -31.64
N ASN A 45 6.75 21.88 -32.26
CA ASN A 45 6.74 23.03 -33.17
C ASN A 45 6.07 22.74 -34.54
N HIS A 46 5.85 21.48 -34.89
CA HIS A 46 5.21 21.05 -36.14
C HIS A 46 3.77 20.56 -35.94
N GLY A 47 3.21 20.68 -34.73
CA GLY A 47 1.83 20.35 -34.39
C GLY A 47 1.65 19.00 -33.69
N SER A 48 0.51 18.83 -33.03
CA SER A 48 0.15 17.64 -32.24
C SER A 48 0.21 16.32 -33.02
N ALA A 49 -0.10 16.32 -34.32
CA ALA A 49 0.01 15.12 -35.15
C ALA A 49 1.44 14.56 -35.21
N GLU A 50 2.46 15.43 -35.23
CA GLU A 50 3.86 15.00 -35.25
C GLU A 50 4.32 14.51 -33.86
N VAL A 51 3.81 15.15 -32.81
CA VAL A 51 3.99 14.69 -31.41
C VAL A 51 3.41 13.28 -31.24
N ALA A 52 2.19 13.06 -31.70
CA ALA A 52 1.53 11.75 -31.69
C ALA A 52 2.35 10.69 -32.45
N ARG A 53 2.93 11.05 -33.60
CA ARG A 53 3.80 10.16 -34.39
C ARG A 53 5.06 9.74 -33.63
N GLU A 54 5.71 10.67 -32.93
CA GLU A 54 6.91 10.35 -32.12
C GLU A 54 6.57 9.52 -30.88
N VAL A 55 5.44 9.80 -30.21
CA VAL A 55 4.94 8.96 -29.11
C VAL A 55 4.68 7.54 -29.60
N ARG A 56 3.89 7.36 -30.68
CA ARG A 56 3.60 6.05 -31.28
C ARG A 56 4.86 5.26 -31.60
N LYS A 57 5.85 5.92 -32.22
CA LYS A 57 7.15 5.32 -32.54
C LYS A 57 7.88 4.85 -31.28
N ARG A 58 7.78 5.61 -30.18
CA ARG A 58 8.39 5.23 -28.92
C ARG A 58 7.67 4.03 -28.28
N LEU A 59 6.34 4.04 -28.22
CA LEU A 59 5.55 2.92 -27.69
C LEU A 59 5.87 1.62 -28.48
N ALA A 60 5.87 1.70 -29.82
CA ALA A 60 6.23 0.56 -30.68
C ALA A 60 7.69 0.09 -30.50
N SER A 61 8.60 0.99 -30.11
CA SER A 61 9.98 0.61 -29.77
C SER A 61 10.06 -0.09 -28.41
N ILE A 62 9.21 0.28 -27.45
CA ILE A 62 9.16 -0.36 -26.13
C ILE A 62 8.54 -1.76 -26.28
N ALA A 63 7.42 -1.89 -26.99
CA ALA A 63 6.74 -3.17 -27.27
C ALA A 63 7.65 -4.23 -27.91
N ARG A 64 8.56 -3.81 -28.80
CA ARG A 64 9.48 -4.73 -29.49
C ARG A 64 10.73 -5.11 -28.68
N ALA A 65 10.96 -4.46 -27.55
CA ALA A 65 12.18 -4.67 -26.77
C ALA A 65 12.16 -6.04 -26.07
N ARG A 66 13.23 -6.83 -26.22
CA ARG A 66 13.39 -8.15 -25.56
C ARG A 66 14.38 -8.17 -24.39
N THR A 67 15.06 -7.06 -24.13
CA THR A 67 16.08 -6.93 -23.07
C THR A 67 15.51 -7.03 -21.65
N LEU A 68 16.07 -7.86 -20.76
CA LEU A 68 15.61 -7.89 -19.36
C LEU A 68 15.72 -6.53 -18.65
N ILE A 69 14.68 -6.20 -17.89
CA ILE A 69 14.56 -5.02 -17.03
C ILE A 69 14.94 -5.43 -15.62
N ASN A 70 16.14 -5.04 -15.20
CA ASN A 70 16.58 -5.18 -13.82
C ASN A 70 16.30 -3.89 -13.04
N TRP A 71 16.41 -3.95 -11.71
CA TRP A 71 16.15 -2.83 -10.80
C TRP A 71 16.86 -1.52 -11.21
N ARG A 72 18.05 -1.58 -11.81
CA ARG A 72 18.80 -0.40 -12.29
C ARG A 72 18.11 0.32 -13.46
N LYS A 73 17.36 -0.40 -14.28
CA LYS A 73 16.67 0.11 -15.47
C LYS A 73 15.23 0.54 -15.19
N VAL A 74 14.61 0.05 -14.11
CA VAL A 74 13.20 0.34 -13.74
C VAL A 74 12.96 1.84 -13.68
N LYS A 75 13.81 2.60 -12.97
CA LYS A 75 13.66 4.06 -12.84
C LYS A 75 13.69 4.79 -14.19
N ALA A 76 14.60 4.40 -15.08
CA ALA A 76 14.73 5.01 -16.40
C ALA A 76 13.55 4.67 -17.30
N LEU A 77 13.05 3.43 -17.25
CA LEU A 77 11.85 3.02 -17.98
C LEU A 77 10.61 3.75 -17.46
N LYS A 78 10.41 3.80 -16.13
CA LYS A 78 9.31 4.55 -15.50
C LYS A 78 9.30 5.99 -16.00
N SER A 79 10.43 6.70 -15.90
CA SER A 79 10.51 8.08 -16.38
C SER A 79 10.17 8.25 -17.87
N ASP A 80 10.54 7.28 -18.71
CA ASP A 80 10.25 7.31 -20.14
C ASP A 80 8.76 7.04 -20.42
N LEU A 81 8.14 6.09 -19.70
CA LEU A 81 6.70 5.82 -19.74
C LEU A 81 5.89 7.04 -19.28
N GLU A 82 6.24 7.63 -18.13
CA GLU A 82 5.61 8.84 -17.60
C GLU A 82 5.69 10.00 -18.59
N THR A 83 6.82 10.13 -19.30
CA THR A 83 6.95 11.15 -20.35
C THR A 83 5.97 10.89 -21.48
N GLN A 84 5.86 9.65 -21.97
CA GLN A 84 4.91 9.34 -23.06
C GLN A 84 3.47 9.55 -22.61
N ARG A 85 3.10 9.08 -21.41
CA ARG A 85 1.75 9.21 -20.86
C ARG A 85 1.33 10.68 -20.75
N LYS A 86 2.18 11.52 -20.13
CA LYS A 86 1.91 12.97 -20.02
C LYS A 86 1.83 13.65 -21.37
N THR A 87 2.68 13.30 -22.34
CA THR A 87 2.57 13.86 -23.69
C THR A 87 1.25 13.49 -24.36
N ILE A 88 0.75 12.26 -24.17
CA ILE A 88 -0.57 11.86 -24.67
C ILE A 88 -1.67 12.70 -24.04
N THR A 89 -1.68 12.85 -22.72
CA THR A 89 -2.77 13.50 -21.98
C THR A 89 -2.72 15.03 -22.03
N GLU A 90 -1.55 15.63 -21.95
CA GLU A 90 -1.38 17.09 -21.86
C GLU A 90 -1.25 17.76 -23.24
N THR A 91 -0.73 17.04 -24.25
CA THR A 91 -0.46 17.61 -25.58
C THR A 91 -1.36 17.03 -26.65
N VAL A 92 -1.37 15.71 -26.83
CA VAL A 92 -2.15 15.10 -27.94
C VAL A 92 -3.65 15.23 -27.69
N ALA A 93 -4.12 14.94 -26.46
CA ALA A 93 -5.54 14.98 -26.14
C ALA A 93 -6.16 16.38 -26.23
N ALA A 94 -5.37 17.44 -26.09
CA ALA A 94 -5.85 18.82 -26.22
C ALA A 94 -6.29 19.16 -27.66
N ASP A 95 -5.59 18.60 -28.65
CA ASP A 95 -5.84 18.89 -30.07
C ASP A 95 -6.63 17.78 -30.76
N ASP A 96 -6.33 16.51 -30.46
CA ASP A 96 -6.94 15.33 -31.06
C ASP A 96 -7.21 14.24 -29.99
N PRO A 97 -8.37 14.32 -29.30
CA PRO A 97 -8.78 13.32 -28.31
C PRO A 97 -8.93 11.89 -28.87
N GLN A 98 -9.24 11.76 -30.16
CA GLN A 98 -9.43 10.45 -30.79
C GLN A 98 -8.07 9.75 -30.98
N GLU A 99 -7.07 10.47 -31.47
CA GLU A 99 -5.70 9.98 -31.59
C GLU A 99 -5.09 9.72 -30.20
N ALA A 100 -5.33 10.60 -29.23
CA ALA A 100 -4.89 10.38 -27.85
C ALA A 100 -5.48 9.10 -27.25
N PHE A 101 -6.75 8.80 -27.52
CA PHE A 101 -7.41 7.58 -27.07
C PHE A 101 -6.75 6.32 -27.66
N GLU A 102 -6.39 6.34 -28.94
CA GLU A 102 -5.69 5.22 -29.57
C GLU A 102 -4.25 5.06 -29.03
N LEU A 103 -3.56 6.17 -28.71
CA LEU A 103 -2.23 6.13 -28.11
C LEU A 103 -2.22 5.63 -26.67
N ILE A 104 -3.18 6.05 -25.84
CA ILE A 104 -3.24 5.57 -24.45
C ILE A 104 -3.59 4.08 -24.39
N TRP A 105 -4.40 3.57 -25.31
CA TRP A 105 -4.65 2.13 -25.42
C TRP A 105 -3.41 1.35 -25.88
N GLN A 106 -2.62 1.92 -26.81
CA GLN A 106 -1.32 1.36 -27.19
C GLN A 106 -0.33 1.38 -26.03
N PHE A 107 -0.38 2.40 -25.17
CA PHE A 107 0.44 2.47 -23.96
C PHE A 107 0.05 1.35 -22.98
N LEU A 108 -1.26 1.19 -22.70
CA LEU A 108 -1.78 0.15 -21.82
C LEU A 108 -1.37 -1.25 -22.29
N ALA A 109 -1.45 -1.52 -23.59
CA ALA A 109 -1.04 -2.80 -24.20
C ALA A 109 0.47 -3.13 -24.03
N LEU A 110 1.30 -2.21 -23.52
CA LEU A 110 2.70 -2.49 -23.21
C LEU A 110 2.88 -3.30 -21.91
N ALA A 111 1.85 -3.37 -21.05
CA ALA A 111 1.94 -3.92 -19.70
C ALA A 111 2.55 -5.33 -19.66
N ASN A 112 1.89 -6.31 -20.29
CA ASN A 112 2.34 -7.71 -20.24
C ASN A 112 3.76 -7.87 -20.76
N SER A 113 4.07 -7.27 -21.92
CA SER A 113 5.43 -7.33 -22.47
C SER A 113 6.47 -6.74 -21.53
N ILE A 114 6.16 -5.70 -20.75
CA ILE A 114 7.08 -5.09 -19.78
C ILE A 114 7.24 -5.97 -18.54
N PHE A 115 6.15 -6.50 -18.00
CA PHE A 115 6.19 -7.31 -16.77
C PHE A 115 6.83 -8.68 -16.99
N GLU A 116 6.57 -9.34 -18.11
CA GLU A 116 7.22 -10.63 -18.49
C GLU A 116 8.75 -10.57 -18.50
N ARG A 117 9.32 -9.38 -18.72
CA ARG A 117 10.76 -9.16 -18.81
C ARG A 117 11.32 -8.37 -17.63
N SER A 118 10.52 -8.13 -16.59
CA SER A 118 10.94 -7.47 -15.35
C SER A 118 11.26 -8.51 -14.27
N SER A 119 12.44 -8.41 -13.66
CA SER A 119 12.88 -9.38 -12.64
C SER A 119 12.40 -9.06 -11.22
N ASP A 120 11.75 -7.92 -11.02
CA ASP A 120 11.23 -7.45 -9.73
C ASP A 120 9.76 -7.10 -9.92
N SER A 121 8.92 -7.45 -8.93
CA SER A 121 7.54 -7.01 -8.79
C SER A 121 7.53 -5.48 -8.64
N SER A 122 7.57 -4.81 -9.77
CA SER A 122 7.73 -3.38 -9.89
C SER A 122 6.41 -2.69 -9.59
N SER A 123 6.03 -2.64 -8.31
CA SER A 123 4.93 -1.80 -7.82
C SER A 123 5.04 -0.38 -8.39
N SER A 124 6.25 0.15 -8.50
CA SER A 124 6.46 1.46 -9.14
C SER A 124 6.09 1.54 -10.63
N LEU A 125 6.15 0.45 -11.41
CA LEU A 125 5.71 0.43 -12.81
C LEU A 125 4.21 0.16 -12.92
N ILE A 126 3.63 -0.66 -12.04
CA ILE A 126 2.18 -0.93 -12.05
C ILE A 126 1.38 0.35 -11.80
N GLU A 127 1.85 1.22 -10.89
CA GLU A 127 1.30 2.56 -10.67
C GLU A 127 1.16 3.38 -11.96
N SER A 128 2.14 3.28 -12.88
CA SER A 128 2.10 4.01 -14.14
C SER A 128 0.97 3.53 -15.05
N PHE A 129 0.60 2.25 -14.99
CA PHE A 129 -0.51 1.64 -15.72
C PHE A 129 -1.86 1.90 -15.06
N HIS A 130 -1.95 1.85 -13.73
CA HIS A 130 -3.14 2.27 -13.00
C HIS A 130 -3.49 3.73 -13.32
N GLN A 131 -2.50 4.63 -13.30
CA GLN A 131 -2.72 6.02 -13.71
C GLN A 131 -3.08 6.14 -15.20
N ALA A 132 -2.54 5.28 -16.07
CA ALA A 132 -2.92 5.27 -17.48
C ALA A 132 -4.36 4.81 -17.71
N CYS A 133 -4.94 3.98 -16.83
CA CYS A 133 -6.36 3.63 -16.87
C CYS A 133 -7.24 4.86 -16.56
N GLU A 134 -6.88 5.65 -15.55
CA GLU A 134 -7.56 6.93 -15.23
C GLU A 134 -7.44 7.93 -16.40
N ASP A 135 -6.24 8.06 -16.97
CA ASP A 135 -5.97 8.94 -18.10
C ASP A 135 -6.79 8.49 -19.33
N ALA A 136 -6.89 7.18 -19.58
CA ALA A 136 -7.69 6.63 -20.65
C ALA A 136 -9.18 6.92 -20.44
N ALA A 137 -9.68 6.87 -19.21
CA ALA A 137 -11.07 7.19 -18.89
C ALA A 137 -11.37 8.68 -19.09
N ALA A 138 -10.47 9.56 -18.66
CA ALA A 138 -10.60 11.00 -18.88
C ALA A 138 -10.63 11.34 -20.38
N ILE A 139 -9.75 10.72 -21.17
CA ILE A 139 -9.76 10.87 -22.64
C ILE A 139 -11.05 10.29 -23.22
N ALA A 140 -11.49 9.10 -22.80
CA ALA A 140 -12.72 8.48 -23.27
C ALA A 140 -13.96 9.33 -22.99
N ALA A 141 -14.02 10.07 -21.88
CA ALA A 141 -15.11 10.99 -21.59
C ALA A 141 -15.15 12.19 -22.58
N SER A 142 -14.00 12.59 -23.12
CA SER A 142 -13.88 13.68 -24.10
C SER A 142 -14.10 13.22 -25.55
N THR A 143 -13.84 11.95 -25.82
CA THR A 143 -13.98 11.32 -27.13
C THR A 143 -15.35 10.65 -27.19
N LYS A 144 -16.27 11.08 -28.06
CA LYS A 144 -17.64 10.51 -28.16
C LYS A 144 -17.66 9.07 -28.72
N ILE A 145 -17.02 8.14 -28.02
CA ILE A 145 -16.93 6.72 -28.37
C ILE A 145 -18.26 6.05 -28.05
N ALA A 146 -18.75 5.22 -28.96
CA ALA A 146 -19.97 4.45 -28.71
C ALA A 146 -19.76 3.47 -27.54
N SER A 147 -20.70 3.43 -26.59
CA SER A 147 -20.57 2.67 -25.34
C SER A 147 -20.31 1.17 -25.55
N ASN A 148 -20.86 0.57 -26.61
CA ASN A 148 -20.60 -0.83 -26.96
C ASN A 148 -19.15 -1.08 -27.41
N VAL A 149 -18.58 -0.17 -28.19
CA VAL A 149 -17.18 -0.25 -28.65
C VAL A 149 -16.24 -0.08 -27.46
N LEU A 150 -16.55 0.85 -26.55
CA LEU A 150 -15.77 1.04 -25.34
C LEU A 150 -15.86 -0.19 -24.41
N ALA A 151 -17.06 -0.76 -24.22
CA ALA A 151 -17.26 -1.97 -23.44
C ALA A 151 -16.45 -3.16 -23.99
N GLU A 152 -16.47 -3.38 -25.31
CA GLU A 152 -15.65 -4.43 -25.93
C GLU A 152 -14.14 -4.22 -25.75
N LYS A 153 -13.67 -2.97 -25.81
CA LYS A 153 -12.26 -2.65 -25.54
C LYS A 153 -11.88 -2.94 -24.09
N VAL A 154 -12.69 -2.48 -23.13
CA VAL A 154 -12.48 -2.74 -21.69
C VAL A 154 -12.50 -4.23 -21.39
N PHE A 155 -13.49 -4.96 -21.92
CA PHE A 155 -13.60 -6.41 -21.79
C PHE A 155 -12.31 -7.11 -22.24
N LYS A 156 -11.81 -6.80 -23.43
CA LYS A 156 -10.57 -7.39 -23.96
C LYS A 156 -9.33 -7.07 -23.12
N ALA A 157 -9.24 -5.86 -22.57
CA ALA A 157 -8.12 -5.48 -21.72
C ALA A 157 -8.12 -6.28 -20.41
N VAL A 158 -9.27 -6.37 -19.74
CA VAL A 158 -9.40 -7.08 -18.45
C VAL A 158 -9.20 -8.59 -18.60
N GLN A 159 -9.47 -9.17 -19.77
CA GLN A 159 -9.13 -10.59 -20.04
C GLN A 159 -7.62 -10.87 -19.99
N ASP A 160 -6.78 -9.85 -20.24
CA ASP A 160 -5.33 -9.97 -20.31
C ASP A 160 -4.64 -9.28 -19.11
N ASP A 161 -5.28 -9.35 -17.94
CA ASP A 161 -4.81 -8.72 -16.70
C ASP A 161 -3.90 -9.64 -15.87
N GLY A 162 -2.83 -10.14 -16.49
CA GLY A 162 -1.93 -11.12 -15.88
C GLY A 162 -1.16 -10.61 -14.65
N TYR A 163 -1.05 -9.28 -14.47
CA TYR A 163 -0.27 -8.66 -13.40
C TYR A 163 -1.08 -7.66 -12.56
N GLY A 164 -2.39 -7.53 -12.77
CA GLY A 164 -3.26 -6.54 -12.09
C GLY A 164 -3.09 -5.11 -12.61
N GLN A 165 -2.53 -4.93 -13.81
CA GLN A 165 -2.36 -3.62 -14.43
C GLN A 165 -3.69 -2.93 -14.78
N TYR A 166 -4.79 -3.70 -14.88
CA TYR A 166 -6.11 -3.21 -15.24
C TYR A 166 -7.11 -3.26 -14.07
N ASP A 167 -6.64 -3.53 -12.84
CA ASP A 167 -7.46 -3.62 -11.62
C ASP A 167 -8.42 -2.42 -11.42
N ASN A 168 -8.06 -1.20 -11.86
CA ASN A 168 -8.91 -0.01 -11.72
C ASN A 168 -9.67 0.37 -13.01
N LEU A 169 -9.52 -0.38 -14.10
CA LEU A 169 -9.97 0.04 -15.43
C LEU A 169 -11.49 0.15 -15.55
N ILE A 170 -12.26 -0.83 -15.03
CA ILE A 170 -13.72 -0.81 -15.12
C ILE A 170 -14.28 0.35 -14.29
N ALA A 171 -13.81 0.51 -13.06
CA ALA A 171 -14.20 1.59 -12.17
C ALA A 171 -13.91 2.97 -12.80
N ALA A 172 -12.71 3.17 -13.35
CA ALA A 172 -12.33 4.40 -14.03
C ALA A 172 -13.20 4.68 -15.26
N MET A 173 -13.52 3.64 -16.05
CA MET A 173 -14.30 3.76 -17.29
C MET A 173 -15.81 3.90 -17.07
N ALA A 174 -16.33 3.60 -15.87
CA ALA A 174 -17.76 3.59 -15.58
C ALA A 174 -18.49 4.88 -16.00
N PRO A 175 -17.97 6.11 -15.75
CA PRO A 175 -18.63 7.34 -16.20
C PRO A 175 -18.72 7.47 -17.72
N ALA A 176 -17.69 7.02 -18.46
CA ALA A 176 -17.65 7.09 -19.92
C ALA A 176 -18.52 5.99 -20.57
N LEU A 177 -18.59 4.81 -19.95
CA LEU A 177 -19.47 3.73 -20.38
C LEU A 177 -20.95 4.08 -20.20
N GLY A 178 -21.28 4.74 -19.08
CA GLY A 178 -22.65 4.96 -18.65
C GLY A 178 -23.39 3.64 -18.39
N LYS A 179 -24.70 3.73 -18.14
CA LYS A 179 -25.53 2.56 -17.84
C LYS A 179 -25.51 1.51 -18.96
N ASP A 180 -25.74 1.94 -20.20
CA ASP A 180 -25.83 1.04 -21.35
C ASP A 180 -24.50 0.33 -21.64
N GLY A 181 -23.37 1.04 -21.48
CA GLY A 181 -22.03 0.46 -21.63
C GLY A 181 -21.72 -0.56 -20.53
N LEU A 182 -22.09 -0.27 -19.28
CA LEU A 182 -21.94 -1.21 -18.16
C LEU A 182 -22.82 -2.47 -18.33
N ASP A 183 -24.06 -2.32 -18.81
CA ASP A 183 -24.95 -3.46 -19.11
C ASP A 183 -24.41 -4.33 -20.25
N CYS A 184 -23.82 -3.69 -21.27
CA CYS A 184 -23.12 -4.39 -22.35
C CYS A 184 -21.91 -5.16 -21.80
N LEU A 185 -21.06 -4.50 -21.01
CA LEU A 185 -19.88 -5.09 -20.39
C LEU A 185 -20.24 -6.29 -19.48
N LYS A 186 -21.29 -6.14 -18.66
CA LYS A 186 -21.86 -7.23 -17.84
C LYS A 186 -22.26 -8.42 -18.68
N THR A 187 -22.93 -8.18 -19.80
CA THR A 187 -23.36 -9.23 -20.74
C THR A 187 -22.15 -9.97 -21.31
N LEU A 188 -21.08 -9.27 -21.70
CA LEU A 188 -19.84 -9.86 -22.18
C LEU A 188 -19.20 -10.79 -21.14
N PHE A 189 -19.06 -10.34 -19.88
CA PHE A 189 -18.49 -11.16 -18.81
C PHE A 189 -19.38 -12.36 -18.44
N VAL A 190 -20.71 -12.20 -18.44
CA VAL A 190 -21.65 -13.32 -18.20
C VAL A 190 -21.64 -14.34 -19.34
N GLN A 191 -21.42 -13.91 -20.58
CA GLN A 191 -21.22 -14.82 -21.71
C GLN A 191 -19.89 -15.54 -21.55
N TRP A 192 -18.81 -14.81 -21.28
CA TRP A 192 -17.48 -15.36 -21.06
C TRP A 192 -17.44 -16.32 -19.87
N SER A 193 -18.25 -16.16 -18.83
CA SER A 193 -18.29 -17.14 -17.74
C SER A 193 -18.92 -18.49 -18.12
N LYS A 194 -19.68 -18.53 -19.22
CA LYS A 194 -20.41 -19.71 -19.70
C LYS A 194 -19.76 -20.42 -20.87
N GLU A 195 -18.79 -19.82 -21.54
CA GLU A 195 -18.14 -20.50 -22.66
C GLU A 195 -17.36 -21.72 -22.15
N PRO A 196 -17.29 -22.79 -22.95
CA PRO A 196 -16.47 -23.95 -22.62
C PRO A 196 -15.02 -23.52 -22.38
N LYS A 197 -14.43 -24.05 -21.31
CA LYS A 197 -13.00 -23.88 -21.05
C LYS A 197 -12.24 -24.92 -21.88
N ASP A 198 -11.16 -24.48 -22.52
CA ASP A 198 -10.31 -25.37 -23.32
C ASP A 198 -9.54 -26.30 -22.38
N LYS A 199 -9.97 -27.57 -22.33
CA LYS A 199 -9.30 -28.61 -21.56
C LYS A 199 -8.39 -29.42 -22.47
N PRO A 200 -7.05 -29.30 -22.35
CA PRO A 200 -6.16 -30.18 -23.09
C PRO A 200 -6.40 -31.65 -22.71
N ALA A 201 -6.16 -32.55 -23.67
CA ALA A 201 -6.19 -33.98 -23.39
C ALA A 201 -5.17 -34.34 -22.29
N GLU A 202 -5.46 -35.37 -21.49
CA GLU A 202 -4.71 -35.67 -20.26
C GLU A 202 -3.22 -35.93 -20.50
N ASP A 203 -2.86 -36.46 -21.67
CA ASP A 203 -1.49 -36.68 -22.15
C ASP A 203 -0.77 -35.42 -22.63
N LYS A 204 -1.48 -34.29 -22.73
CA LYS A 204 -0.98 -32.99 -23.23
C LYS A 204 -1.04 -31.88 -22.18
N ARG A 205 -1.38 -32.20 -20.93
CA ARG A 205 -1.43 -31.22 -19.85
C ARG A 205 -0.02 -30.87 -19.40
N GLU A 206 0.30 -29.58 -19.34
CA GLU A 206 1.60 -29.11 -18.89
C GLU A 206 1.62 -28.93 -17.36
N ILE A 207 2.62 -29.51 -16.70
CA ILE A 207 2.83 -29.38 -15.25
C ILE A 207 3.74 -28.18 -14.99
N ILE A 208 3.21 -27.21 -14.26
CA ILE A 208 3.93 -25.96 -13.92
C ILE A 208 4.38 -25.90 -12.46
N GLY A 209 3.95 -26.86 -11.63
CA GLY A 209 4.38 -26.94 -10.24
C GLY A 209 3.86 -28.18 -9.51
N TRP A 210 4.23 -28.27 -8.23
CA TRP A 210 3.78 -29.33 -7.33
C TRP A 210 3.25 -28.70 -6.05
N GLY A 211 1.97 -28.92 -5.75
CA GLY A 211 1.31 -28.51 -4.51
C GLY A 211 1.21 -29.65 -3.51
N SER A 212 0.65 -29.35 -2.33
CA SER A 212 0.41 -30.33 -1.26
C SER A 212 -0.58 -31.45 -1.64
N VAL A 213 -1.34 -31.26 -2.72
CA VAL A 213 -2.39 -32.18 -3.19
C VAL A 213 -2.01 -32.85 -4.53
N GLY A 214 -0.85 -32.54 -5.12
CA GLY A 214 -0.40 -33.13 -6.39
C GLY A 214 0.20 -32.12 -7.39
N PRO A 215 0.40 -32.53 -8.67
CA PRO A 215 0.88 -31.63 -9.72
C PRO A 215 -0.14 -30.53 -10.01
N LEU A 216 0.34 -29.31 -10.22
CA LEU A 216 -0.44 -28.17 -10.68
C LEU A 216 -0.29 -28.05 -12.19
N TYR A 217 -1.42 -28.06 -12.89
CA TYR A 217 -1.45 -27.96 -14.34
C TYR A 217 -1.73 -26.54 -14.80
N GLU A 218 -1.17 -26.15 -15.95
CA GLU A 218 -1.34 -24.82 -16.53
C GLU A 218 -2.82 -24.48 -16.82
N ASP A 219 -3.58 -25.45 -17.34
CA ASP A 219 -4.99 -25.28 -17.67
C ASP A 219 -5.86 -25.03 -16.43
N GLU A 220 -5.53 -25.64 -15.29
CA GLU A 220 -6.24 -25.40 -14.02
C GLU A 220 -5.99 -24.00 -13.47
N ILE A 221 -4.78 -23.46 -13.62
CA ILE A 221 -4.45 -22.09 -13.21
C ILE A 221 -5.17 -21.09 -14.10
N ALA A 222 -5.12 -21.28 -15.42
CA ALA A 222 -5.84 -20.43 -16.38
C ALA A 222 -7.35 -20.42 -16.11
N ASP A 223 -7.94 -21.59 -15.85
CA ASP A 223 -9.36 -21.74 -15.52
C ASP A 223 -9.75 -21.00 -14.24
N THR A 224 -8.91 -21.08 -13.20
CA THR A 224 -9.10 -20.40 -11.92
C THR A 224 -8.96 -18.88 -12.08
N GLN A 225 -7.99 -18.44 -12.89
CA GLN A 225 -7.76 -17.03 -13.19
C GLN A 225 -8.96 -16.44 -13.93
N ARG A 226 -9.50 -17.14 -14.95
CA ARG A 226 -10.72 -16.72 -15.65
C ARG A 226 -11.90 -16.55 -14.70
N ASP A 227 -12.16 -17.51 -13.82
CA ASP A 227 -13.27 -17.42 -12.85
C ASP A 227 -13.09 -16.25 -11.88
N LEU A 228 -11.85 -16.00 -11.45
CA LEU A 228 -11.51 -14.87 -10.60
C LEU A 228 -11.73 -13.54 -11.32
N THR A 229 -11.22 -13.39 -12.54
CA THR A 229 -11.37 -12.18 -13.36
C THR A 229 -12.83 -11.87 -13.64
N VAL A 230 -13.63 -12.87 -14.04
CA VAL A 230 -15.08 -12.72 -14.24
C VAL A 230 -15.74 -12.21 -12.96
N ARG A 231 -15.43 -12.83 -11.82
CA ARG A 231 -16.05 -12.47 -10.53
C ARG A 231 -15.73 -11.04 -10.13
N ILE A 232 -14.45 -10.64 -10.20
CA ILE A 232 -13.99 -9.28 -9.87
C ILE A 232 -14.64 -8.26 -10.81
N ALA A 233 -14.61 -8.52 -12.12
CA ALA A 233 -15.22 -7.61 -13.10
C ALA A 233 -16.72 -7.43 -12.86
N LEU A 234 -17.46 -8.50 -12.56
CA LEU A 234 -18.89 -8.40 -12.26
C LEU A 234 -19.16 -7.67 -10.94
N GLN A 235 -18.25 -7.72 -9.97
CA GLN A 235 -18.33 -6.95 -8.72
C GLN A 235 -18.11 -5.46 -8.98
N GLU A 236 -17.07 -5.10 -9.74
CA GLU A 236 -16.79 -3.70 -10.09
C GLU A 236 -17.91 -3.09 -10.93
N ILE A 237 -18.49 -3.84 -11.87
CA ILE A 237 -19.67 -3.40 -12.62
C ILE A 237 -20.86 -3.21 -11.69
N ALA A 238 -21.11 -4.12 -10.76
CA ALA A 238 -22.19 -3.98 -9.78
C ALA A 238 -22.00 -2.73 -8.91
N ASP A 239 -20.79 -2.46 -8.44
CA ASP A 239 -20.45 -1.27 -7.67
C ASP A 239 -20.66 0.01 -8.50
N ALA A 240 -20.19 0.03 -9.75
CA ALA A 240 -20.39 1.15 -10.67
C ALA A 240 -21.86 1.41 -10.97
N GLN A 241 -22.70 0.37 -10.96
CA GLN A 241 -24.15 0.48 -11.15
C GLN A 241 -24.92 0.79 -9.85
N GLY A 242 -24.27 0.71 -8.68
CA GLY A 242 -24.93 0.76 -7.37
C GLY A 242 -25.83 -0.46 -7.08
N ASP A 243 -25.61 -1.58 -7.78
CA ASP A 243 -26.40 -2.80 -7.67
C ASP A 243 -25.81 -3.73 -6.59
N VAL A 244 -26.16 -3.45 -5.34
CA VAL A 244 -25.66 -4.19 -4.17
C VAL A 244 -26.03 -5.68 -4.23
N ASP A 245 -27.20 -6.03 -4.77
CA ASP A 245 -27.64 -7.43 -4.85
C ASP A 245 -26.84 -8.21 -5.91
N ALA A 246 -26.49 -7.58 -7.04
CA ALA A 246 -25.59 -8.17 -8.02
C ALA A 246 -24.18 -8.40 -7.45
N TYR A 247 -23.66 -7.48 -6.62
CA TYR A 247 -22.39 -7.67 -5.92
C TYR A 247 -22.45 -8.87 -4.98
N ILE A 248 -23.50 -8.95 -4.14
CA ILE A 248 -23.71 -10.07 -3.21
C ILE A 248 -23.84 -11.40 -3.97
N ALA A 249 -24.50 -11.42 -5.13
CA ALA A 249 -24.68 -12.61 -5.94
C ALA A 249 -23.36 -13.23 -6.43
N GLN A 250 -22.28 -12.44 -6.56
CA GLN A 250 -20.95 -12.94 -6.92
C GLN A 250 -20.25 -13.70 -5.77
N GLN A 251 -20.74 -13.56 -4.53
CA GLN A 251 -20.16 -14.20 -3.36
C GLN A 251 -20.86 -15.52 -3.06
N SER A 252 -20.08 -16.58 -2.84
CA SER A 252 -20.62 -17.87 -2.35
C SER A 252 -21.14 -17.76 -0.92
N GLU A 253 -22.04 -18.64 -0.50
CA GLU A 253 -22.57 -18.62 0.88
C GLU A 253 -21.46 -18.73 1.95
N LYS A 254 -20.44 -19.55 1.68
CA LYS A 254 -19.27 -19.69 2.57
C LYS A 254 -18.47 -18.40 2.65
N THR A 255 -18.23 -17.75 1.51
CA THR A 255 -17.42 -16.53 1.44
C THR A 255 -18.14 -15.34 2.09
N ARG A 256 -19.48 -15.27 1.99
CA ARG A 256 -20.29 -14.23 2.66
C ARG A 256 -20.18 -14.24 4.18
N LYS A 257 -19.86 -15.38 4.79
CA LYS A 257 -19.67 -15.53 6.23
C LYS A 257 -18.25 -15.16 6.70
N MET A 258 -17.33 -14.84 5.78
CA MET A 258 -15.99 -14.37 6.13
C MET A 258 -16.05 -12.89 6.57
N PRO A 259 -15.37 -12.47 7.66
CA PRO A 259 -15.51 -11.13 8.21
C PRO A 259 -15.25 -9.99 7.20
N MET A 260 -14.16 -10.05 6.44
CA MET A 260 -13.83 -9.00 5.46
C MET A 260 -14.93 -8.84 4.40
N ILE A 261 -15.44 -9.96 3.88
CA ILE A 261 -16.49 -9.96 2.86
C ILE A 261 -17.82 -9.47 3.44
N ALA A 262 -18.15 -9.86 4.67
CA ALA A 262 -19.32 -9.36 5.37
C ALA A 262 -19.24 -7.84 5.62
N ALA A 263 -18.05 -7.32 5.94
CA ALA A 263 -17.81 -5.89 6.08
C ALA A 263 -18.03 -5.14 4.75
N ASP A 264 -17.46 -5.63 3.66
CA ASP A 264 -17.62 -5.07 2.31
C ASP A 264 -19.08 -5.03 1.86
N VAL A 265 -19.83 -6.10 2.12
CA VAL A 265 -21.26 -6.19 1.82
C VAL A 265 -22.06 -5.24 2.72
N ALA A 266 -21.75 -5.18 4.01
CA ALA A 266 -22.43 -4.29 4.95
C ALA A 266 -22.25 -2.82 4.59
N ASN A 267 -21.03 -2.39 4.22
CA ASN A 267 -20.75 -1.01 3.81
C ASN A 267 -21.55 -0.60 2.56
N ARG A 268 -21.67 -1.51 1.58
CA ARG A 268 -22.50 -1.31 0.38
C ARG A 268 -23.99 -1.21 0.73
N LEU A 269 -24.49 -2.11 1.58
CA LEU A 269 -25.88 -2.09 2.05
C LEU A 269 -26.20 -0.81 2.83
N VAL A 270 -25.31 -0.35 3.71
CA VAL A 270 -25.45 0.92 4.44
C VAL A 270 -25.51 2.10 3.47
N SER A 271 -24.61 2.14 2.48
CA SER A 271 -24.59 3.20 1.45
C SER A 271 -25.87 3.23 0.62
N ALA A 272 -26.51 2.07 0.41
CA ALA A 272 -27.81 1.93 -0.25
C ALA A 272 -29.02 2.14 0.68
N GLY A 273 -28.83 2.56 1.94
CA GLY A 273 -29.91 2.77 2.91
C GLY A 273 -30.50 1.49 3.52
N ARG A 274 -29.88 0.33 3.29
CA ARG A 274 -30.30 -1.01 3.76
C ARG A 274 -29.56 -1.43 5.03
N ALA A 275 -29.41 -0.51 5.99
CA ALA A 275 -28.61 -0.75 7.20
C ALA A 275 -29.13 -1.92 8.09
N LYS A 276 -30.42 -2.26 8.02
CA LYS A 276 -30.97 -3.42 8.74
C LYS A 276 -30.39 -4.73 8.21
N GLU A 277 -30.35 -4.88 6.90
CA GLU A 277 -29.77 -6.05 6.23
C GLU A 277 -28.25 -6.11 6.42
N ALA A 278 -27.58 -4.95 6.41
CA ALA A 278 -26.16 -4.87 6.73
C ALA A 278 -25.86 -5.47 8.12
N LEU A 279 -26.70 -5.15 9.12
CA LEU A 279 -26.54 -5.68 10.46
C LEU A 279 -26.76 -7.20 10.53
N GLU A 280 -27.72 -7.73 9.77
CA GLU A 280 -27.96 -9.18 9.66
C GLU A 280 -26.77 -9.91 9.05
N VAL A 281 -26.18 -9.36 7.98
CA VAL A 281 -24.97 -9.89 7.34
C VAL A 281 -23.81 -9.95 8.34
N LEU A 282 -23.58 -8.86 9.08
CA LEU A 282 -22.50 -8.82 10.08
C LEU A 282 -22.75 -9.82 11.20
N ASN A 283 -23.98 -9.94 11.70
CA ASN A 283 -24.31 -10.90 12.76
C ASN A 283 -24.21 -12.37 12.31
N GLY A 284 -24.29 -12.63 11.00
CA GLY A 284 -24.17 -13.97 10.41
C GLY A 284 -22.73 -14.48 10.28
N VAL A 285 -21.72 -13.66 10.59
CA VAL A 285 -20.30 -14.08 10.62
C VAL A 285 -20.08 -15.04 11.78
N ASP A 286 -19.46 -16.19 11.49
CA ASP A 286 -19.11 -17.16 12.53
C ASP A 286 -18.05 -16.56 13.46
N THR A 287 -18.45 -16.34 14.72
CA THR A 287 -17.60 -15.77 15.76
C THR A 287 -16.86 -16.83 16.57
N THR A 288 -17.08 -18.11 16.28
CA THR A 288 -16.46 -19.21 17.02
C THR A 288 -15.04 -19.46 16.49
N GLY A 289 -14.04 -18.91 17.19
CA GLY A 289 -12.63 -19.28 17.02
C GLY A 289 -11.72 -18.24 16.35
N GLN A 290 -12.20 -17.04 16.01
CA GLN A 290 -11.33 -15.93 15.59
C GLN A 290 -11.14 -14.96 16.76
N ALA A 291 -9.97 -15.06 17.40
CA ALA A 291 -9.60 -14.27 18.57
C ALA A 291 -9.37 -12.77 18.29
N ASP A 292 -9.58 -12.28 17.07
CA ASP A 292 -9.79 -10.86 16.85
C ASP A 292 -10.58 -10.66 15.55
N ARG A 293 -11.65 -9.87 15.59
CA ARG A 293 -12.39 -9.52 14.37
C ARG A 293 -11.56 -8.48 13.62
N PRO A 294 -11.35 -8.60 12.30
CA PRO A 294 -10.62 -7.58 11.54
C PRO A 294 -11.18 -6.19 11.81
N PHE A 295 -10.30 -5.20 11.87
CA PHE A 295 -10.67 -3.83 12.19
C PHE A 295 -11.74 -3.27 11.25
N GLU A 296 -11.67 -3.64 9.97
CA GLU A 296 -12.62 -3.24 8.92
C GLU A 296 -14.03 -3.77 9.21
N TRP A 297 -14.17 -4.98 9.75
CA TRP A 297 -15.45 -5.52 10.18
C TRP A 297 -15.99 -4.76 11.40
N GLN A 298 -15.12 -4.40 12.34
CA GLN A 298 -15.51 -3.62 13.51
C GLN A 298 -16.02 -2.23 13.09
N LEU A 299 -15.33 -1.58 12.14
CA LEU A 299 -15.77 -0.31 11.54
C LEU A 299 -17.12 -0.44 10.84
N ALA A 300 -17.29 -1.45 9.97
CA ALA A 300 -18.55 -1.68 9.26
C ALA A 300 -19.73 -1.87 10.25
N ARG A 301 -19.50 -2.57 11.37
CA ARG A 301 -20.50 -2.71 12.43
C ARG A 301 -20.85 -1.39 13.09
N VAL A 302 -19.85 -0.58 13.42
CA VAL A 302 -20.06 0.75 13.98
C VAL A 302 -20.87 1.63 13.04
N GLU A 303 -20.48 1.72 11.77
CA GLU A 303 -21.16 2.52 10.74
C GLU A 303 -22.60 2.05 10.53
N THR A 304 -22.82 0.73 10.53
CA THR A 304 -24.16 0.15 10.45
C THR A 304 -25.04 0.55 11.65
N LEU A 305 -24.50 0.52 12.87
CA LEU A 305 -25.24 0.97 14.06
C LEU A 305 -25.57 2.46 14.00
N GLU A 306 -24.65 3.29 13.52
CA GLU A 306 -24.90 4.73 13.31
C GLU A 306 -25.99 4.97 12.26
N ALA A 307 -25.95 4.27 11.13
CA ALA A 307 -26.96 4.36 10.08
C ALA A 307 -28.36 3.92 10.56
N LEU A 308 -28.43 3.05 11.57
CA LEU A 308 -29.67 2.63 12.23
C LEU A 308 -30.16 3.61 13.31
N GLY A 309 -29.43 4.71 13.56
CA GLY A 309 -29.74 5.66 14.64
C GLY A 309 -29.38 5.14 16.04
N ARG A 310 -28.58 4.07 16.15
CA ARG A 310 -28.20 3.42 17.41
C ARG A 310 -26.85 3.97 17.92
N ALA A 311 -26.76 5.29 18.05
CA ALA A 311 -25.51 5.99 18.34
C ALA A 311 -24.86 5.58 19.67
N GLU A 312 -25.65 5.38 20.72
CA GLU A 312 -25.16 4.95 22.04
C GLU A 312 -24.54 3.54 21.99
N GLU A 313 -25.14 2.63 21.23
CA GLU A 313 -24.60 1.29 21.01
C GLU A 313 -23.33 1.32 20.17
N ALA A 314 -23.28 2.18 19.15
CA ALA A 314 -22.07 2.39 18.36
C ALA A 314 -20.92 2.92 19.23
N GLN A 315 -21.21 3.84 20.16
CA GLN A 315 -20.23 4.35 21.12
C GLN A 315 -19.73 3.29 22.08
N SER A 316 -20.67 2.56 22.69
CA SER A 316 -20.33 1.46 23.60
C SER A 316 -19.46 0.42 22.90
N TYR A 317 -19.78 0.10 21.64
CA TYR A 317 -19.02 -0.86 20.85
C TYR A 317 -17.61 -0.39 20.50
N ARG A 318 -17.40 0.89 20.17
CA ARG A 318 -16.05 1.46 19.97
C ARG A 318 -15.20 1.31 21.23
N TRP A 319 -15.77 1.62 22.39
CA TRP A 319 -15.09 1.46 23.67
C TRP A 319 -14.73 0.00 23.93
N THR A 320 -15.67 -0.94 23.74
CA THR A 320 -15.38 -2.38 23.87
C THR A 320 -14.26 -2.82 22.92
N CYS A 321 -14.22 -2.33 21.68
CA CYS A 321 -13.16 -2.68 20.74
C CYS A 321 -11.80 -2.15 21.19
N PHE A 322 -11.75 -0.91 21.69
CA PHE A 322 -10.55 -0.35 22.30
C PHE A 322 -10.10 -1.18 23.52
N GLU A 323 -11.02 -1.58 24.41
CA GLU A 323 -10.69 -2.40 25.56
C GLU A 323 -10.16 -3.80 25.18
N GLN A 324 -10.55 -4.34 24.03
CA GLN A 324 -10.10 -5.65 23.56
C GLN A 324 -8.69 -5.63 22.96
N SER A 325 -8.33 -4.59 22.20
CA SER A 325 -7.09 -4.58 21.39
C SER A 325 -6.24 -3.33 21.52
N LEU A 326 -6.65 -2.34 22.34
CA LEU A 326 -6.04 -1.01 22.43
C LEU A 326 -5.88 -0.32 21.06
N HIS A 327 -6.78 -0.60 20.12
CA HIS A 327 -6.67 0.01 18.79
C HIS A 327 -7.00 1.50 18.84
N GLY A 328 -5.98 2.34 18.64
CA GLY A 328 -6.11 3.80 18.76
C GLY A 328 -7.20 4.43 17.88
N GLU A 329 -7.45 3.91 16.68
CA GLU A 329 -8.49 4.47 15.80
C GLU A 329 -9.90 4.39 16.42
N HIS A 330 -10.22 3.33 17.18
CA HIS A 330 -11.49 3.24 17.91
C HIS A 330 -11.58 4.27 19.03
N LEU A 331 -10.50 4.47 19.80
CA LEU A 331 -10.45 5.50 20.83
C LEU A 331 -10.61 6.90 20.23
N LYS A 332 -9.89 7.21 19.15
CA LYS A 332 -9.99 8.49 18.44
C LYS A 332 -11.40 8.74 17.92
N ALA A 333 -12.03 7.72 17.34
CA ALA A 333 -13.40 7.81 16.84
C ALA A 333 -14.43 8.00 17.96
N PHE A 334 -14.19 7.40 19.14
CA PHE A 334 -14.98 7.55 20.36
C PHE A 334 -14.86 8.99 20.90
N LEU A 335 -13.64 9.46 21.16
CA LEU A 335 -13.35 10.79 21.71
C LEU A 335 -13.92 11.92 20.84
N LYS A 336 -13.76 11.83 19.51
CA LYS A 336 -14.23 12.85 18.56
C LYS A 336 -15.75 13.12 18.63
N ARG A 337 -16.52 12.17 19.16
CA ARG A 337 -17.99 12.24 19.23
C ARG A 337 -18.49 12.55 20.65
N LEU A 338 -17.59 12.77 21.59
CA LEU A 338 -17.92 13.31 22.90
C LEU A 338 -17.99 14.85 22.82
N PRO A 339 -18.75 15.50 23.72
CA PRO A 339 -18.64 16.94 23.94
C PRO A 339 -17.21 17.35 24.35
N ASP A 340 -16.77 18.56 23.98
CA ASP A 340 -15.41 19.11 24.16
C ASP A 340 -14.82 19.10 25.59
N PHE A 341 -15.61 18.76 26.61
CA PHE A 341 -15.15 18.66 28.01
C PHE A 341 -15.11 17.22 28.54
N ASP A 342 -15.80 16.29 27.87
CA ASP A 342 -15.88 14.88 28.27
C ASP A 342 -14.76 14.05 27.62
N ASP A 343 -14.12 14.56 26.57
CA ASP A 343 -13.06 13.88 25.83
C ASP A 343 -11.77 13.72 26.66
N LEU A 344 -11.36 14.76 27.40
CA LEU A 344 -10.19 14.69 28.29
C LEU A 344 -10.38 13.65 29.40
N GLU A 345 -11.55 13.64 30.06
CA GLU A 345 -11.84 12.64 31.10
C GLU A 345 -11.88 11.23 30.53
N ALA A 346 -12.45 11.06 29.32
CA ALA A 346 -12.48 9.78 28.64
C ALA A 346 -11.09 9.32 28.20
N GLU A 347 -10.21 10.23 27.75
CA GLU A 347 -8.84 9.92 27.40
C GLU A 347 -8.03 9.47 28.62
N GLU A 348 -8.18 10.17 29.76
CA GLU A 348 -7.55 9.76 31.02
C GLU A 348 -8.01 8.37 31.46
N LYS A 349 -9.31 8.06 31.32
CA LYS A 349 -9.84 6.70 31.57
C LYS A 349 -9.23 5.67 30.63
N ALA A 350 -9.08 6.00 29.35
CA ALA A 350 -8.47 5.12 28.36
C ALA A 350 -6.98 4.85 28.68
N PHE A 351 -6.24 5.87 29.11
CA PHE A 351 -4.85 5.71 29.55
C PHE A 351 -4.75 4.87 30.82
N ALA A 352 -5.63 5.09 31.80
CA ALA A 352 -5.68 4.26 32.99
C ALA A 352 -5.96 2.78 32.66
N TYR A 353 -6.85 2.52 31.69
CA TYR A 353 -7.12 1.18 31.17
C TYR A 353 -5.87 0.59 30.50
N ALA A 354 -5.26 1.32 29.56
CA ALA A 354 -4.06 0.87 28.85
C ALA A 354 -2.87 0.60 29.80
N GLN A 355 -2.69 1.39 30.87
CA GLN A 355 -1.68 1.16 31.90
C GLN A 355 -1.86 -0.19 32.63
N ALA A 356 -3.10 -0.67 32.74
CA ALA A 356 -3.47 -1.92 33.40
C ALA A 356 -3.68 -3.10 32.44
N PHE A 357 -3.53 -2.88 31.13
CA PHE A 357 -3.80 -3.89 30.12
C PHE A 357 -2.90 -5.13 30.28
N PRO A 358 -3.39 -6.37 30.13
CA PRO A 358 -2.61 -7.57 30.43
C PRO A 358 -1.27 -7.65 29.68
N ASP A 359 -1.26 -7.35 28.39
CA ASP A 359 -0.04 -7.34 27.58
C ASP A 359 0.67 -5.97 27.66
N VAL A 360 1.83 -5.95 28.32
CA VAL A 360 2.63 -4.72 28.50
C VAL A 360 3.16 -4.16 27.16
N HIS A 361 3.43 -5.02 26.19
CA HIS A 361 4.00 -4.63 24.90
C HIS A 361 2.94 -4.04 23.98
N GLN A 362 1.72 -4.59 24.01
CA GLN A 362 0.58 -4.00 23.33
C GLN A 362 0.24 -2.62 23.89
N ALA A 363 0.25 -2.47 25.22
CA ALA A 363 0.08 -1.17 25.87
C ALA A 363 1.21 -0.17 25.51
N LEU A 364 2.46 -0.63 25.48
CA LEU A 364 3.60 0.21 25.07
C LEU A 364 3.45 0.66 23.61
N ALA A 365 3.13 -0.26 22.70
CA ALA A 365 2.89 0.06 21.29
C ALA A 365 1.75 1.07 21.13
N PHE A 366 0.66 0.91 21.88
CA PHE A 366 -0.44 1.86 21.90
C PHE A 366 0.02 3.27 22.30
N PHE A 367 0.73 3.44 23.43
CA PHE A 367 1.17 4.78 23.86
C PHE A 367 2.17 5.44 22.92
N LEU A 368 3.00 4.65 22.21
CA LEU A 368 3.91 5.18 21.20
C LEU A 368 3.15 5.66 19.95
N ASN A 369 2.13 4.92 19.52
CA ASN A 369 1.29 5.26 18.37
C ASN A 369 0.26 6.35 18.69
N TRP A 370 -0.15 6.51 19.96
CA TRP A 370 -1.00 7.58 20.49
C TRP A 370 -0.21 8.85 20.90
N PRO A 371 1.00 9.03 20.36
CA PRO A 371 2.13 9.78 20.95
C PRO A 371 1.97 10.30 22.40
N ALA A 372 1.82 9.40 23.38
CA ALA A 372 1.77 9.71 24.81
C ALA A 372 3.06 9.24 25.53
N PRO A 373 4.23 9.86 25.29
CA PRO A 373 5.52 9.38 25.79
C PRO A 373 5.62 9.40 27.32
N ALA A 374 4.90 10.31 27.99
CA ALA A 374 4.84 10.34 29.45
C ALA A 374 4.15 9.09 30.03
N GLU A 375 3.07 8.62 29.40
CA GLU A 375 2.37 7.40 29.81
C GLU A 375 3.16 6.14 29.47
N ALA A 376 3.79 6.10 28.30
CA ALA A 376 4.73 5.03 27.94
C ALA A 376 5.87 4.91 28.96
N ALA A 377 6.46 6.04 29.38
CA ALA A 377 7.51 6.05 30.40
C ALA A 377 7.01 5.53 31.76
N LYS A 378 5.82 5.94 32.21
CA LYS A 378 5.19 5.43 33.43
C LYS A 378 4.97 3.92 33.36
N LEU A 379 4.48 3.41 32.23
CA LEU A 379 4.24 1.98 32.00
C LEU A 379 5.55 1.18 32.13
N VAL A 380 6.59 1.61 31.40
CA VAL A 380 7.92 0.98 31.40
C VAL A 380 8.53 0.96 32.79
N MET A 381 8.44 2.07 33.53
CA MET A 381 9.00 2.15 34.88
C MET A 381 8.26 1.25 35.88
N ARG A 382 6.92 1.18 35.78
CA ARG A 382 6.07 0.38 36.68
C ARG A 382 6.15 -1.12 36.41
N ARG A 383 6.14 -1.53 35.14
CA ARG A 383 6.04 -2.93 34.70
C ARG A 383 7.33 -3.48 34.09
N LYS A 384 8.48 -2.92 34.49
CA LYS A 384 9.80 -3.27 33.95
C LYS A 384 10.14 -4.76 33.94
N ALA A 385 9.59 -5.54 34.88
CA ALA A 385 9.85 -6.97 35.00
C ALA A 385 9.13 -7.82 33.94
N GLU A 386 8.11 -7.27 33.28
CA GLU A 386 7.29 -7.94 32.26
C GLU A 386 7.81 -7.68 30.85
N LEU A 387 8.81 -6.79 30.70
CA LEU A 387 9.36 -6.40 29.41
C LEU A 387 10.22 -7.52 28.80
N ASP A 388 9.73 -8.12 27.72
CA ASP A 388 10.49 -8.99 26.84
C ASP A 388 11.44 -8.21 25.93
N GLY A 389 12.75 -8.30 26.21
CA GLY A 389 13.82 -7.73 25.39
C GLY A 389 14.04 -8.44 24.04
N ASN A 390 13.29 -9.49 23.72
CA ASN A 390 13.36 -10.18 22.44
C ASN A 390 12.59 -9.45 21.31
N LEU A 391 11.64 -8.58 21.66
CA LEU A 391 10.76 -7.88 20.72
C LEU A 391 11.48 -6.74 19.99
N TYR A 392 12.32 -7.12 19.03
CA TYR A 392 13.20 -6.21 18.32
C TYR A 392 12.48 -5.14 17.49
N GLU A 393 11.26 -5.39 17.03
CA GLU A 393 10.48 -4.41 16.25
C GLU A 393 9.88 -3.29 17.12
N LEU A 394 9.72 -3.52 18.42
CA LEU A 394 9.09 -2.56 19.35
C LEU A 394 10.10 -1.86 20.24
N MET A 395 11.03 -2.61 20.83
CA MET A 395 11.85 -2.14 21.95
C MET A 395 12.87 -1.04 21.56
N PRO A 396 13.60 -1.13 20.42
CA PRO A 396 14.49 -0.05 19.99
C PRO A 396 13.75 1.25 19.62
N PRO A 397 12.68 1.25 18.79
CA PRO A 397 11.91 2.47 18.54
C PRO A 397 11.32 3.08 19.82
N ALA A 398 10.87 2.25 20.76
CA ALA A 398 10.39 2.72 22.05
C ALA A 398 11.50 3.42 22.87
N ALA A 399 12.70 2.84 22.91
CA ALA A 399 13.82 3.44 23.63
C ALA A 399 14.24 4.78 23.00
N GLU A 400 14.29 4.86 21.68
CA GLU A 400 14.61 6.09 20.95
C GLU A 400 13.57 7.19 21.21
N ALA A 401 12.27 6.86 21.11
CA ALA A 401 11.18 7.80 21.35
C ALA A 401 11.18 8.37 22.79
N LEU A 402 11.67 7.61 23.76
CA LEU A 402 11.72 8.02 25.17
C LEU A 402 13.04 8.65 25.59
N ALA A 403 14.12 8.54 24.79
CA ALA A 403 15.48 8.89 25.21
C ALA A 403 15.63 10.37 25.62
N GLU A 404 15.03 11.28 24.85
CA GLU A 404 15.21 12.73 25.05
C GLU A 404 14.52 13.25 26.33
N LYS A 405 13.25 12.85 26.55
CA LYS A 405 12.42 13.38 27.65
C LYS A 405 12.31 12.45 28.85
N HIS A 406 12.54 11.16 28.65
CA HIS A 406 12.37 10.11 29.66
C HIS A 406 13.58 9.14 29.66
N PRO A 407 14.81 9.64 29.90
CA PRO A 407 16.05 8.86 29.75
C PRO A 407 16.12 7.61 30.65
N LEU A 408 15.45 7.62 31.81
CA LEU A 408 15.35 6.44 32.67
C LEU A 408 14.52 5.33 32.04
N ALA A 409 13.38 5.64 31.42
CA ALA A 409 12.53 4.66 30.77
C ALA A 409 13.23 4.07 29.53
N ALA A 410 13.88 4.92 28.73
CA ALA A 410 14.73 4.46 27.61
C ALA A 410 15.84 3.51 28.09
N THR A 411 16.51 3.85 29.19
CA THR A 411 17.54 2.99 29.81
C THR A 411 16.97 1.63 30.24
N ILE A 412 15.75 1.57 30.79
CA ILE A 412 15.11 0.30 31.17
C ILE A 412 14.87 -0.60 29.95
N LEU A 413 14.36 -0.03 28.84
CA LEU A 413 14.12 -0.75 27.59
C LEU A 413 15.43 -1.26 26.95
N LEU A 414 16.47 -0.42 26.94
CA LEU A 414 17.78 -0.82 26.44
C LEU A 414 18.37 -1.98 27.26
N ARG A 415 18.27 -1.89 28.59
CA ARG A 415 18.77 -2.94 29.50
C ARG A 415 18.00 -4.24 29.38
N SER A 416 16.68 -4.23 29.16
CA SER A 416 15.95 -5.49 28.94
C SER A 416 16.41 -6.21 27.67
N MET A 417 16.72 -5.48 26.59
CA MET A 417 17.31 -6.05 25.36
C MET A 417 18.72 -6.61 25.60
N ILE A 418 19.56 -5.90 26.37
CA ILE A 418 20.90 -6.37 26.74
C ILE A 418 20.82 -7.65 27.56
N ASP A 419 20.00 -7.64 28.61
CA ASP A 419 19.81 -8.77 29.53
C ASP A 419 19.31 -10.00 28.74
N PHE A 420 18.26 -9.85 27.92
CA PHE A 420 17.76 -10.93 27.06
C PHE A 420 18.85 -11.53 26.16
N ALA A 421 19.64 -10.68 25.47
CA ALA A 421 20.68 -11.15 24.55
C ALA A 421 21.77 -11.95 25.26
N LEU A 422 22.15 -11.55 26.48
CA LEU A 422 23.22 -12.18 27.27
C LEU A 422 22.74 -13.43 28.01
N ASP A 423 21.55 -13.38 28.62
CA ASP A 423 20.91 -14.50 29.30
C ASP A 423 20.60 -15.63 28.31
N SER A 424 20.03 -15.30 27.14
CA SER A 424 19.72 -16.28 26.08
C SER A 424 20.93 -16.69 25.24
N GLY A 425 22.12 -16.11 25.48
CA GLY A 425 23.33 -16.45 24.73
C GLY A 425 23.26 -16.15 23.22
N ARG A 426 22.47 -15.15 22.81
CA ARG A 426 22.24 -14.79 21.40
C ARG A 426 23.44 -14.01 20.84
N SER A 427 24.52 -14.71 20.49
CA SER A 427 25.77 -14.11 20.01
C SER A 427 25.59 -13.17 18.80
N SER A 428 24.64 -13.48 17.90
CA SER A 428 24.31 -12.61 16.75
C SER A 428 23.81 -11.21 17.17
N ARG A 429 23.30 -11.05 18.39
CA ARG A 429 22.80 -9.77 18.92
C ARG A 429 23.83 -9.01 19.75
N TYR A 430 25.03 -9.55 19.99
CA TYR A 430 26.03 -8.91 20.88
C TYR A 430 26.49 -7.54 20.39
N LYS A 431 26.60 -7.33 19.07
CA LYS A 431 26.90 -6.01 18.51
C LYS A 431 25.83 -4.97 18.85
N HIS A 432 24.56 -5.36 18.84
CA HIS A 432 23.45 -4.48 19.21
C HIS A 432 23.44 -4.23 20.72
N ALA A 433 23.59 -5.27 21.53
CA ALA A 433 23.66 -5.15 22.99
C ALA A 433 24.82 -4.24 23.45
N ALA A 434 25.99 -4.33 22.81
CA ALA A 434 27.12 -3.46 23.14
C ALA A 434 26.81 -1.98 22.82
N ARG A 435 26.13 -1.71 21.69
CA ARG A 435 25.65 -0.36 21.37
C ARG A 435 24.62 0.12 22.39
N HIS A 436 23.63 -0.70 22.73
CA HIS A 436 22.63 -0.36 23.75
C HIS A 436 23.28 -0.06 25.12
N LEU A 437 24.38 -0.74 25.46
CA LEU A 437 25.12 -0.43 26.69
C LEU A 437 25.82 0.93 26.61
N ALA A 438 26.37 1.30 25.47
CA ALA A 438 26.92 2.63 25.23
C ALA A 438 25.83 3.72 25.27
N ASP A 439 24.66 3.46 24.68
CA ASP A 439 23.50 4.36 24.74
C ASP A 439 23.03 4.54 26.21
N CYS A 440 23.01 3.46 27.00
CA CYS A 440 22.75 3.55 28.44
C CYS A 440 23.78 4.40 29.19
N ALA A 441 25.04 4.42 28.73
CA ALA A 441 26.10 5.22 29.35
C ALA A 441 25.93 6.69 28.99
N SER A 442 25.56 7.03 27.75
CA SER A 442 25.28 8.41 27.35
C SER A 442 24.03 8.99 28.00
N LEU A 443 23.02 8.15 28.30
CA LEU A 443 21.80 8.59 28.99
C LEU A 443 22.00 8.80 30.50
N ALA A 444 22.94 8.08 31.12
CA ALA A 444 23.10 8.10 32.57
C ALA A 444 23.31 9.50 33.21
N PRO A 445 24.10 10.42 32.63
CA PRO A 445 24.25 11.78 33.16
C PRO A 445 22.96 12.61 33.12
N HIS A 446 21.98 12.23 32.30
CA HIS A 446 20.69 12.91 32.16
C HIS A 446 19.60 12.31 33.08
N ILE A 447 19.95 11.35 33.93
CA ILE A 447 19.03 10.72 34.89
C ILE A 447 19.33 11.25 36.30
N ASN A 448 18.45 12.12 36.81
CA ASN A 448 18.60 12.69 38.16
C ASN A 448 18.24 11.70 39.27
N ASP A 449 17.26 10.84 39.03
CA ASP A 449 16.78 9.82 39.97
C ASP A 449 16.59 8.51 39.21
N PHE A 450 17.28 7.45 39.67
CA PHE A 450 17.12 6.11 39.12
C PHE A 450 15.96 5.34 39.76
N GLY A 451 15.34 5.87 40.82
CA GLY A 451 14.27 5.22 41.57
C GLY A 451 14.65 3.81 42.01
N ASN A 452 13.79 2.84 41.70
CA ASN A 452 14.04 1.41 41.98
C ASN A 452 14.93 0.72 40.92
N THR A 453 15.50 1.47 39.98
CA THR A 453 16.40 0.95 38.95
C THR A 453 17.85 1.22 39.38
N ARG A 454 18.76 0.34 38.97
CA ARG A 454 20.17 0.45 39.40
C ARG A 454 20.88 1.58 38.64
N PRO A 455 21.75 2.36 39.28
CA PRO A 455 22.68 3.25 38.59
C PRO A 455 23.53 2.50 37.55
N HIS A 456 24.04 3.24 36.55
CA HIS A 456 24.71 2.64 35.39
C HIS A 456 25.96 1.83 35.76
N ASP A 457 26.83 2.37 36.60
CA ASP A 457 28.02 1.71 37.12
C ASP A 457 27.71 0.40 37.86
N ILE A 458 26.67 0.40 38.70
CA ILE A 458 26.21 -0.79 39.42
C ILE A 458 25.66 -1.84 38.46
N TYR A 459 24.90 -1.43 37.44
CA TYR A 459 24.41 -2.34 36.40
C TYR A 459 25.55 -2.99 35.62
N VAL A 460 26.54 -2.21 35.16
CA VAL A 460 27.71 -2.72 34.44
C VAL A 460 28.53 -3.70 35.30
N ALA A 461 28.76 -3.37 36.58
CA ALA A 461 29.49 -4.24 37.50
C ALA A 461 28.79 -5.59 37.68
N GLU A 462 27.46 -5.59 37.79
CA GLU A 462 26.70 -6.83 37.87
C GLU A 462 26.70 -7.61 36.54
N LEU A 463 26.58 -6.92 35.41
CA LEU A 463 26.64 -7.54 34.08
C LEU A 463 27.99 -8.25 33.88
N LYS A 464 29.10 -7.62 34.31
CA LYS A 464 30.44 -8.25 34.33
C LYS A 464 30.49 -9.46 35.24
N ARG A 465 29.87 -9.41 36.41
CA ARG A 465 29.81 -10.54 37.35
C ARG A 465 29.02 -11.73 36.78
N ARG A 466 27.85 -11.49 36.17
CA ARG A 466 26.98 -12.54 35.61
C ARG A 466 27.49 -13.10 34.28
N HIS A 467 27.97 -12.23 33.40
CA HIS A 467 28.29 -12.57 32.01
C HIS A 467 29.75 -12.33 31.63
N GLY A 468 30.68 -12.28 32.59
CA GLY A 468 32.10 -12.02 32.33
C GLY A 468 32.77 -12.97 31.33
N LYS A 469 32.25 -14.20 31.20
CA LYS A 469 32.74 -15.20 30.24
C LYS A 469 32.22 -15.01 28.81
N ARG A 470 31.31 -14.05 28.56
CA ARG A 470 30.81 -13.73 27.21
C ARG A 470 31.83 -12.84 26.48
N HIS A 471 33.01 -13.37 26.20
CA HIS A 471 34.13 -12.62 25.62
C HIS A 471 33.77 -11.90 24.31
N GLY A 472 32.94 -12.52 23.45
CA GLY A 472 32.48 -11.88 22.21
C GLY A 472 31.64 -10.62 22.42
N PHE A 473 30.91 -10.51 23.54
CA PHE A 473 30.20 -9.28 23.90
C PHE A 473 31.18 -8.25 24.47
N TRP A 474 32.00 -8.63 25.46
CA TRP A 474 32.93 -7.70 26.11
C TRP A 474 33.99 -7.14 25.17
N SER A 475 34.38 -7.87 24.11
CA SER A 475 35.29 -7.35 23.08
C SER A 475 34.69 -6.21 22.24
N LEU A 476 33.37 -6.03 22.27
CA LEU A 476 32.65 -4.99 21.52
C LEU A 476 32.28 -3.79 22.41
N VAL A 477 32.44 -3.90 23.73
CA VAL A 477 32.20 -2.82 24.69
C VAL A 477 33.51 -2.05 24.87
N THR A 478 33.59 -0.87 24.25
CA THR A 478 34.75 0.03 24.32
C THR A 478 34.61 1.08 25.40
#